data_AF-B3CSW6-F1
#
_entry.id   AF-B3CSW6-F1
#
_cell.length_a   1.000
_cell.length_b   1.000
_cell.length_c   1.000
_cell.angle_alpha   90.00
_cell.angle_beta   90.00
_cell.angle_gamma   90.00
#
_symmetry.space_group_name_H-M   'P 1'
#
loop_
_entity.id
_entity.type
_entity.pdbx_description
1 polymer ?
#
loop_
_entity_poly.entity_id
_entity_poly.type
_entity_poly.pdbx_seq_one_letter_code
_entity_poly.pdbx_strand_id
1 'polypeptide(L)'
;MEWDNIDFERKIWHIPKTKNGKAQNIPLTDEAMEILQARKFTSESKWVLPSATSESGHLSHPNTAWKIICKKASIKNFRIHDLRRTFGSCISDAGASQRTISTALNHMNSNSTMHYTIACMELVRQYMSKATQIINGCARSYNIYNII
;
A
#
# COMPACT_ATOMS: atom_id res chain seq x y z
N MET A 1 7.93 9.48 -1.58
CA MET A 1 8.13 8.31 -2.45
C MET A 1 8.68 8.83 -3.75
N GLU A 2 9.98 8.63 -3.95
CA GLU A 2 10.68 8.99 -5.19
C GLU A 2 10.70 7.78 -6.12
N TRP A 3 10.91 8.00 -7.42
CA TRP A 3 11.04 6.88 -8.35
C TRP A 3 12.28 6.03 -8.05
N ASP A 4 13.37 6.64 -7.59
CA ASP A 4 14.63 5.96 -7.26
C ASP A 4 14.49 5.01 -6.05
N ASN A 5 13.41 5.13 -5.30
CA ASN A 5 13.06 4.23 -4.22
C ASN A 5 12.36 2.95 -4.71
N ILE A 6 12.04 2.85 -6.00
CA ILE A 6 11.26 1.74 -6.56
C ILE A 6 12.18 0.88 -7.44
N ASP A 7 12.42 -0.33 -6.97
CA ASP A 7 13.05 -1.38 -7.74
C ASP A 7 11.96 -2.13 -8.53
N PHE A 8 11.81 -1.77 -9.80
CA PHE A 8 10.78 -2.36 -10.66
C PHE A 8 11.07 -3.82 -11.03
N GLU A 9 12.34 -4.21 -11.10
CA GLU A 9 12.76 -5.57 -11.42
C GLU A 9 12.45 -6.50 -10.24
N ARG A 10 12.89 -6.10 -9.04
CA ARG A 10 12.64 -6.88 -7.82
C ARG A 10 11.24 -6.70 -7.26
N LYS A 11 10.46 -5.73 -7.77
CA LYS A 11 9.12 -5.33 -7.27
C LYS A 11 9.18 -4.95 -5.79
N ILE A 12 10.08 -4.05 -5.44
CA ILE A 12 10.29 -3.58 -4.06
C ILE A 12 10.22 -2.06 -4.00
N TRP A 13 9.48 -1.55 -3.03
CA TRP A 13 9.60 -0.17 -2.60
C TRP A 13 10.53 -0.08 -1.38
N HIS A 14 11.68 0.56 -1.58
CA HIS A 14 12.64 0.87 -0.54
C HIS A 14 12.32 2.22 0.14
N ILE A 15 12.10 2.20 1.45
CA ILE A 15 11.92 3.38 2.28
C ILE A 15 13.19 3.56 3.10
N PRO A 16 14.07 4.51 2.76
CA PRO A 16 15.37 4.64 3.40
C PRO A 16 15.26 5.08 4.86
N LYS A 17 14.27 5.91 5.19
CA LYS A 17 14.01 6.36 6.56
C LYS A 17 12.51 6.28 6.85
N THR A 18 12.14 5.39 7.76
CA THR A 18 10.79 5.36 8.33
C THR A 18 10.68 6.30 9.53
N LYS A 19 9.45 6.51 10.02
CA LYS A 19 9.19 7.25 11.27
C LYS A 19 9.94 6.68 12.50
N ASN A 20 10.38 5.42 12.43
CA ASN A 20 11.10 4.74 13.49
C ASN A 20 12.61 4.72 13.26
N GLY A 21 13.12 5.49 12.29
CA GLY A 21 14.56 5.62 12.01
C GLY A 21 15.20 4.44 11.27
N LYS A 22 14.44 3.37 10.98
CA LYS A 22 14.94 2.19 10.25
C LYS A 22 14.50 2.22 8.79
N ALA A 23 15.37 1.77 7.90
CA ALA A 23 14.99 1.52 6.51
C ALA A 23 14.01 0.34 6.42
N GLN A 24 13.19 0.31 5.38
CA GLN A 24 12.24 -0.76 5.17
C GLN A 24 12.09 -1.08 3.67
N ASN A 25 12.01 -2.36 3.35
CA ASN A 25 11.56 -2.83 2.05
C ASN A 25 10.11 -3.29 2.14
N ILE A 26 9.27 -2.80 1.22
CA ILE A 26 7.88 -3.23 1.06
C ILE A 26 7.80 -3.95 -0.29
N PRO A 27 7.44 -5.24 -0.32
CA PRO A 27 7.20 -5.91 -1.60
C PRO A 27 5.95 -5.33 -2.25
N LEU A 28 5.98 -5.18 -3.58
CA LEU A 28 4.87 -4.66 -4.37
C LEU A 28 4.12 -5.83 -5.01
N THR A 29 2.79 -5.79 -4.97
CA THR A 29 1.94 -6.74 -5.72
C THR A 29 1.93 -6.36 -7.20
N ASP A 30 1.46 -7.26 -8.05
CA ASP A 30 1.38 -7.00 -9.49
C ASP A 30 0.45 -5.82 -9.80
N GLU A 31 -0.68 -5.69 -9.09
CA GLU A 31 -1.59 -4.55 -9.26
C GLU A 31 -0.93 -3.21 -8.83
N ALA A 32 -0.11 -3.23 -7.79
CA ALA A 32 0.65 -2.05 -7.40
C ALA A 32 1.71 -1.70 -8.47
N MET A 33 2.34 -2.71 -9.05
CA MET A 33 3.31 -2.55 -10.14
C MET A 33 2.66 -1.96 -11.40
N GLU A 34 1.48 -2.45 -11.79
CA GLU A 34 0.72 -1.91 -12.93
C GLU A 34 0.43 -0.42 -12.76
N ILE A 35 -0.07 -0.02 -11.58
CA ILE A 35 -0.34 1.39 -11.26
C ILE A 35 0.94 2.23 -11.33
N LEU A 36 2.04 1.73 -10.75
CA LEU A 36 3.31 2.46 -10.72
C LEU A 36 3.93 2.59 -12.11
N GLN A 37 3.88 1.55 -12.94
CA GLN A 37 4.40 1.56 -14.30
C GLN A 37 3.60 2.52 -15.21
N ALA A 38 2.27 2.42 -15.19
CA ALA A 38 1.40 3.33 -15.96
C ALA A 38 1.64 4.80 -15.56
N ARG A 39 1.86 5.04 -14.27
CA ARG A 39 2.18 6.36 -13.76
C ARG A 39 3.58 6.82 -14.16
N LYS A 40 4.58 5.94 -14.10
CA LYS A 40 5.98 6.26 -14.48
C LYS A 40 6.06 6.64 -15.95
N PHE A 41 5.30 5.96 -16.81
CA PHE A 41 5.25 6.22 -18.26
C PHE A 41 4.84 7.66 -18.60
N THR A 42 4.01 8.29 -17.77
CA THR A 42 3.50 9.66 -17.98
C THR A 42 4.16 10.70 -17.07
N SER A 43 5.16 10.30 -16.26
CA SER A 43 5.74 11.16 -15.23
C SER A 43 7.08 11.75 -15.66
N GLU A 44 7.15 13.07 -15.66
CA GLU A 44 8.40 13.84 -15.80
C GLU A 44 8.97 14.27 -14.43
N SER A 45 8.28 13.93 -13.33
CA SER A 45 8.69 14.33 -11.99
C SER A 45 9.63 13.31 -11.34
N LYS A 46 10.51 13.76 -10.46
CA LYS A 46 11.26 12.87 -9.54
C LYS A 46 10.36 12.11 -8.56
N TRP A 47 9.19 12.67 -8.25
CA TRP A 47 8.26 12.12 -7.28
C TRP A 47 7.21 11.24 -7.94
N VAL A 48 6.84 10.14 -7.27
CA VAL A 48 5.73 9.28 -7.72
C VAL A 48 4.40 10.05 -7.71
N LEU A 49 4.16 10.84 -6.66
CA LEU A 49 2.97 11.67 -6.50
C LEU A 49 3.39 13.15 -6.42
N PRO A 50 3.64 13.82 -7.56
CA PRO A 50 4.02 15.22 -7.56
C PRO A 50 2.85 16.11 -7.08
N SER A 51 3.19 17.28 -6.52
CA SER A 51 2.23 18.31 -6.18
C SER A 51 2.81 19.68 -6.47
N ALA A 52 2.16 20.44 -7.36
CA ALA A 52 2.57 21.80 -7.70
C ALA A 52 2.31 22.81 -6.56
N THR A 53 1.43 22.46 -5.61
CA THR A 53 1.01 23.35 -4.51
C THR A 53 1.65 23.00 -3.17
N SER A 54 2.44 21.93 -3.09
CA SER A 54 3.17 21.55 -1.88
C SER A 54 4.58 22.14 -1.91
N GLU A 55 5.02 22.71 -0.79
CA GLU A 55 6.39 23.21 -0.63
C GLU A 55 7.45 22.13 -0.89
N SER A 56 7.16 20.88 -0.48
CA SER A 56 8.05 19.74 -0.74
C SER A 56 8.04 19.24 -2.21
N GLY A 57 7.20 19.82 -3.06
CA GLY A 57 7.03 19.43 -4.47
C GLY A 57 6.33 18.08 -4.70
N HIS A 58 5.85 17.43 -3.64
CA HIS A 58 5.12 16.17 -3.71
C HIS A 58 3.91 16.15 -2.78
N LEU A 59 3.00 15.20 -3.00
CA LEU A 59 1.86 14.99 -2.13
C LEU A 59 2.36 14.61 -0.72
N SER A 60 2.16 15.51 0.23
CA SER A 60 2.48 15.32 1.65
C SER A 60 1.24 14.92 2.45
N HIS A 61 0.11 15.56 2.16
CA HIS A 61 -1.16 15.36 2.85
C HIS A 61 -2.28 14.99 1.85
N PRO A 62 -2.70 13.72 1.78
CA PRO A 62 -3.72 13.30 0.83
C PRO A 62 -5.16 13.67 1.24
N ASN A 63 -5.36 14.39 2.35
CA ASN A 63 -6.69 14.66 2.94
C ASN A 63 -7.69 15.28 1.96
N THR A 64 -7.26 16.25 1.16
CA THR A 64 -8.13 16.93 0.18
C THR A 64 -8.53 15.98 -0.95
N ALA A 65 -7.55 15.29 -1.54
CA ALA A 65 -7.81 14.29 -2.58
C ALA A 65 -8.72 13.17 -2.05
N TRP A 66 -8.48 12.71 -0.83
CA TRP A 66 -9.29 11.70 -0.16
C TRP A 66 -10.74 12.13 0.03
N LYS A 67 -10.98 13.35 0.52
CA LYS A 67 -12.33 13.91 0.65
C LYS A 67 -13.07 13.95 -0.69
N ILE A 68 -12.36 14.31 -1.77
CA ILE A 68 -12.93 14.33 -3.12
C ILE A 68 -13.30 12.91 -3.57
N ILE A 69 -12.43 11.93 -3.36
CA ILE A 69 -12.68 10.52 -3.68
C ILE A 69 -13.90 10.00 -2.93
N CYS A 70 -13.96 10.17 -1.60
CA CYS A 70 -15.10 9.73 -0.80
C CYS A 70 -16.40 10.41 -1.23
N LYS A 71 -16.36 11.72 -1.53
CA LYS A 71 -17.53 12.46 -2.03
C LYS A 71 -18.02 11.91 -3.36
N LYS A 72 -17.12 11.66 -4.31
CA LYS A 72 -17.46 11.08 -5.63
C LYS A 72 -18.00 9.66 -5.52
N ALA A 73 -17.49 8.88 -4.57
CA ALA A 73 -17.95 7.52 -4.31
C ALA A 73 -19.19 7.45 -3.38
N SER A 74 -19.73 8.59 -2.93
CA SER A 74 -20.84 8.67 -1.97
C SER A 74 -20.58 7.93 -0.63
N ILE A 75 -19.31 7.83 -0.22
CA ILE A 75 -18.91 7.17 1.02
C ILE A 75 -18.81 8.20 2.15
N LYS A 76 -19.49 7.92 3.28
CA LYS A 76 -19.44 8.73 4.50
C LYS A 76 -18.57 8.06 5.57
N ASN A 77 -17.99 8.87 6.46
CA ASN A 77 -17.23 8.42 7.64
C ASN A 77 -16.05 7.48 7.36
N PHE A 78 -15.41 7.61 6.19
CA PHE A 78 -14.29 6.77 5.78
C PHE A 78 -12.98 7.55 5.73
N ARG A 79 -11.98 7.12 6.51
CA ARG A 79 -10.66 7.76 6.62
C ARG A 79 -9.64 6.99 5.79
N ILE A 80 -8.59 7.67 5.35
CA ILE A 80 -7.52 7.01 4.58
C ILE A 80 -6.83 5.87 5.37
N HIS A 81 -6.81 5.98 6.70
CA HIS A 81 -6.30 4.91 7.57
C HIS A 81 -7.17 3.65 7.57
N ASP A 82 -8.44 3.77 7.22
CA ASP A 82 -9.33 2.61 7.15
C ASP A 82 -8.94 1.71 5.97
N LEU A 83 -8.40 2.25 4.86
CA LEU A 83 -7.81 1.43 3.78
C LEU A 83 -6.73 0.47 4.30
N ARG A 84 -5.87 0.98 5.19
CA ARG A 84 -4.79 0.20 5.79
C ARG A 84 -5.33 -0.85 6.76
N ARG A 85 -6.40 -0.53 7.50
CA ARG A 85 -7.10 -1.50 8.37
C ARG A 85 -7.76 -2.60 7.55
N THR A 86 -8.47 -2.25 6.49
CA THR A 86 -9.06 -3.20 5.53
C THR A 86 -7.99 -4.10 4.94
N PHE A 87 -6.87 -3.54 4.48
CA PHE A 87 -5.75 -4.34 4.00
C PHE A 87 -5.22 -5.31 5.08
N GLY A 88 -5.09 -4.85 6.33
CA GLY A 88 -4.74 -5.68 7.49
C GLY A 88 -5.73 -6.82 7.77
N SER A 89 -7.02 -6.56 7.63
CA SER A 89 -8.07 -7.59 7.75
C SER A 89 -7.98 -8.60 6.60
N CYS A 90 -7.90 -8.15 5.34
CA CYS A 90 -7.84 -9.06 4.20
C CYS A 90 -6.60 -9.96 4.22
N ILE A 91 -5.44 -9.44 4.67
CA ILE A 91 -4.24 -10.28 4.82
C ILE A 91 -4.38 -11.31 5.96
N SER A 92 -5.12 -10.96 7.02
CA SER A 92 -5.48 -11.88 8.11
C SER A 92 -6.44 -12.96 7.61
N ASP A 93 -7.48 -12.58 6.88
CA ASP A 93 -8.46 -13.51 6.31
C ASP A 93 -7.83 -14.46 5.28
N ALA A 94 -6.77 -14.02 4.60
CA ALA A 94 -5.94 -14.87 3.74
C ALA A 94 -5.08 -15.90 4.51
N GLY A 95 -5.09 -15.87 5.85
CA GLY A 95 -4.38 -16.81 6.73
C GLY A 95 -2.94 -16.42 7.05
N ALA A 96 -2.57 -15.14 6.96
CA ALA A 96 -1.22 -14.70 7.26
C ALA A 96 -0.91 -14.74 8.76
N SER A 97 0.33 -15.08 9.12
CA SER A 97 0.80 -15.00 10.50
C SER A 97 0.84 -13.54 10.98
N GLN A 98 0.69 -13.31 12.30
CA GLN A 98 0.82 -11.97 12.89
C GLN A 98 2.15 -11.27 12.54
N ARG A 99 3.24 -12.04 12.41
CA ARG A 99 4.52 -11.52 11.91
C ARG A 99 4.36 -10.95 10.50
N THR A 100 3.80 -11.74 9.58
CA THR A 100 3.62 -11.34 8.17
C THR A 100 2.77 -10.08 8.07
N ILE A 101 1.67 -10.02 8.84
CA ILE A 101 0.79 -8.86 8.92
C ILE A 101 1.54 -7.64 9.45
N SER A 102 2.26 -7.76 10.56
CA SER A 102 3.08 -6.67 11.11
C SER A 102 4.15 -6.19 10.14
N THR A 103 4.81 -7.10 9.42
CA THR A 103 5.82 -6.74 8.41
C THR A 103 5.19 -5.99 7.24
N ALA A 104 4.08 -6.51 6.67
CA ALA A 104 3.35 -5.84 5.58
C ALA A 104 2.86 -4.45 5.99
N LEU A 105 2.43 -4.31 7.25
CA LEU A 105 1.99 -3.04 7.79
C LEU A 105 3.15 -2.14 8.23
N ASN A 106 4.39 -2.60 8.43
CA ASN A 106 5.43 -1.81 9.12
C ASN A 106 5.05 -1.47 10.58
N HIS A 107 4.51 -2.44 11.32
CA HIS A 107 4.35 -2.31 12.76
C HIS A 107 5.66 -2.67 13.46
N MET A 108 6.10 -1.83 14.40
CA MET A 108 7.18 -2.23 15.30
C MET A 108 6.62 -3.23 16.29
N ASN A 109 7.18 -4.43 16.29
CA ASN A 109 6.83 -5.44 17.27
C ASN A 109 7.89 -5.42 18.38
N SER A 110 7.47 -5.33 19.64
CA SER A 110 8.33 -5.37 20.83
C SER A 110 8.60 -6.80 21.34
N ASN A 111 8.19 -7.81 20.58
CA ASN A 111 8.23 -9.20 21.02
C ASN A 111 9.63 -9.81 20.86
N SER A 112 10.25 -10.23 21.95
CA SER A 112 11.65 -10.70 22.01
C SER A 112 11.92 -11.91 21.10
N THR A 113 10.96 -12.81 20.95
CA THR A 113 11.06 -13.99 20.07
C THR A 113 11.14 -13.60 18.59
N MET A 114 10.67 -12.40 18.21
CA MET A 114 10.71 -11.98 16.81
C MET A 114 12.10 -11.60 16.31
N HIS A 115 13.07 -11.38 17.19
CA HIS A 115 14.45 -11.09 16.78
C HIS A 115 15.14 -12.28 16.12
N TYR A 116 14.68 -13.51 16.37
CA TYR A 116 15.27 -14.74 15.82
C TYR A 116 14.73 -15.15 14.44
N THR A 117 13.79 -14.40 13.88
CA THR A 117 13.10 -14.83 12.67
C THR A 117 12.83 -13.65 11.74
N ILE A 118 13.39 -13.73 10.53
CA ILE A 118 13.24 -12.70 9.50
C ILE A 118 12.03 -13.08 8.65
N ALA A 119 11.08 -12.16 8.47
CA ALA A 119 9.97 -12.39 7.56
C ALA A 119 10.51 -12.45 6.12
N CYS A 120 10.25 -13.55 5.42
CA CYS A 120 10.57 -13.67 4.01
C CYS A 120 9.72 -12.70 3.20
N MET A 121 10.35 -11.78 2.45
CA MET A 121 9.64 -10.78 1.65
C MET A 121 8.75 -11.40 0.59
N GLU A 122 9.13 -12.56 0.05
CA GLU A 122 8.30 -13.27 -0.92
C GLU A 122 7.03 -13.82 -0.27
N LEU A 123 7.12 -14.38 0.94
CA LEU A 123 5.94 -14.80 1.70
C LEU A 123 5.02 -13.61 2.01
N VAL A 124 5.61 -12.47 2.41
CA VAL A 124 4.86 -11.22 2.62
C VAL A 124 4.13 -10.84 1.33
N ARG A 125 4.82 -10.82 0.18
CA ARG A 125 4.23 -10.54 -1.13
C ARG A 125 3.08 -11.48 -1.46
N GLN A 126 3.24 -12.79 -1.27
CA GLN A 126 2.19 -13.77 -1.56
C GLN A 126 0.89 -13.46 -0.80
N TYR A 127 0.99 -13.15 0.50
CA TYR A 127 -0.19 -12.78 1.30
C TYR A 127 -0.73 -11.39 0.94
N MET A 128 0.13 -10.45 0.57
CA MET A 128 -0.29 -9.16 0.02
C MET A 128 -1.12 -9.34 -1.25
N SER A 129 -0.66 -10.18 -2.18
CA SER A 129 -1.38 -10.48 -3.43
C SER A 129 -2.72 -11.16 -3.15
N LYS A 130 -2.79 -12.10 -2.20
CA LYS A 130 -4.07 -12.70 -1.77
C LYS A 130 -5.04 -11.65 -1.22
N ALA A 131 -4.55 -10.72 -0.39
CA ALA A 131 -5.36 -9.62 0.12
C ALA A 131 -5.88 -8.72 -1.02
N THR A 132 -5.03 -8.41 -2.02
CA THR A 132 -5.44 -7.65 -3.21
C THR A 132 -6.50 -8.39 -4.01
N GLN A 133 -6.38 -9.72 -4.17
CA GLN A 133 -7.38 -10.54 -4.83
C GLN A 133 -8.73 -10.52 -4.11
N ILE A 134 -8.74 -10.60 -2.77
CA ILE A 134 -9.97 -10.47 -1.95
C ILE A 134 -10.63 -9.11 -2.21
N ILE A 135 -9.85 -8.02 -2.15
CA ILE A 135 -10.35 -6.66 -2.38
C ILE A 135 -10.94 -6.51 -3.78
N ASN A 136 -10.23 -6.99 -4.81
CA ASN A 136 -10.69 -6.98 -6.20
C ASN A 136 -11.95 -7.82 -6.40
N GLY A 137 -12.04 -8.98 -5.74
CA GLY A 137 -13.21 -9.83 -5.74
C GLY A 137 -14.44 -9.11 -5.19
N CYS A 138 -14.31 -8.48 -4.02
CA CYS A 138 -15.38 -7.67 -3.44
C CYS A 138 -15.80 -6.54 -4.38
N ALA A 139 -14.84 -5.78 -4.94
CA ALA A 139 -15.12 -4.69 -5.86
C ALA A 139 -15.91 -5.15 -7.10
N ARG A 140 -15.56 -6.30 -7.67
CA ARG A 140 -16.29 -6.90 -8.80
C ARG A 140 -17.69 -7.35 -8.41
N SER A 141 -17.86 -8.00 -7.26
CA SER A 141 -19.16 -8.45 -6.78
C SER A 141 -20.15 -7.28 -6.56
N TYR A 142 -19.66 -6.10 -6.16
CA TYR A 142 -20.51 -4.91 -6.06
C TYR A 142 -20.87 -4.29 -7.42
N ASN A 143 -20.05 -4.52 -8.47
CA ASN A 143 -20.32 -3.99 -9.81
C ASN A 143 -21.37 -4.81 -10.59
N ILE A 144 -21.87 -5.92 -10.02
CA ILE A 144 -22.91 -6.77 -10.63
C ILE A 144 -24.33 -6.23 -10.35
N TYR A 145 -24.51 -5.29 -9.41
CA TYR A 145 -25.83 -4.72 -9.07
C TYR A 145 -26.05 -3.26 -9.53
N ASN A 146 -25.09 -2.65 -10.24
CA ASN A 146 -25.21 -1.28 -10.78
C ASN A 146 -25.37 -1.22 -12.31
N ILE A 147 -25.83 -2.33 -12.92
CA ILE A 147 -26.36 -2.33 -14.29
C ILE A 147 -27.82 -2.83 -14.23
N ILE A 148 -28.72 -1.97 -13.73
CA ILE A 148 -30.12 -1.84 -14.16
C ILE A 148 -30.48 -0.36 -14.04
#